data_AF-A0A953NWY6-F1
#
_entry.id   AF-A0A953NWY6-F1
#
_cell.length_a   1.000
_cell.length_b   1.000
_cell.length_c   1.000
_cell.angle_alpha   90.00
_cell.angle_beta   90.00
_cell.angle_gamma   90.00
#
_symmetry.space_group_name_H-M   'P 1'
#
loop_
_entity.id
_entity.type
_entity.pdbx_description
1 polymer ?
#
loop_
_entity_poly.entity_id
_entity_poly.type
_entity_poly.pdbx_seq_one_letter_code
_entity_poly.pdbx_strand_id
1 'polypeptide(L)' 'MGFFNVIEENLRVPFLTNVLSVEVIVESIDLTPADEIVAVCRKGKIRQKVSVLDLPLPSPFPEGAEWIAAYRYWRRGFL' A
#
# COMPACT_ATOMS: atom_id res chain seq x y z
N MET A 1 10.23 8.90 -9.04
CA MET A 1 9.08 9.09 -9.94
C MET A 1 8.89 7.82 -10.77
N GLY A 2 7.79 7.08 -10.60
CA GLY A 2 7.57 5.74 -11.14
C GLY A 2 6.27 5.15 -10.59
N PHE A 3 6.25 3.84 -10.29
CA PHE A 3 5.08 3.20 -9.66
C PHE A 3 4.58 3.93 -8.39
N PHE A 4 5.47 4.57 -7.63
CA PHE A 4 5.08 5.39 -6.48
C PHE A 4 4.01 6.43 -6.84
N ASN A 5 4.27 7.30 -7.82
CA ASN A 5 3.32 8.34 -8.24
C ASN A 5 1.99 7.75 -8.70
N VAL A 6 2.04 6.70 -9.53
CA VAL A 6 0.81 6.11 -10.08
C VAL A 6 -0.04 5.52 -8.96
N ILE A 7 0.57 4.84 -7.98
CA ILE A 7 -0.16 4.32 -6.83
C ILE A 7 -0.66 5.47 -5.95
N GLU A 8 0.16 6.47 -5.67
CA GLU A 8 -0.22 7.62 -4.82
C GLU A 8 -1.41 8.41 -5.40
N GLU A 9 -1.42 8.64 -6.71
CA GLU A 9 -2.46 9.42 -7.39
C GLU A 9 -3.77 8.64 -7.58
N ASN A 10 -3.71 7.31 -7.75
CA ASN A 10 -4.88 6.51 -8.12
C ASN A 10 -5.47 5.72 -6.95
N LEU A 11 -4.68 5.36 -5.93
CA LEU A 11 -5.16 4.54 -4.82
C LEU A 11 -6.12 5.34 -3.93
N ARG A 12 -7.36 4.88 -3.85
CA ARG A 12 -8.36 5.50 -2.99
C ARG A 12 -8.09 5.18 -1.53
N VAL A 13 -7.58 6.17 -0.82
CA VAL A 13 -7.45 6.20 0.64
C VAL A 13 -8.47 7.17 1.25
N PRO A 14 -8.90 6.97 2.52
CA PRO A 14 -8.54 5.87 3.40
C PRO A 14 -9.33 4.58 3.15
N PHE A 15 -8.75 3.43 3.49
CA PHE A 15 -9.46 2.14 3.55
C PHE A 15 -8.98 1.27 4.72
N LEU A 16 -9.82 0.32 5.15
CA LEU A 16 -9.50 -0.62 6.21
C LEU A 16 -8.83 -1.87 5.64
N THR A 17 -7.85 -2.40 6.37
CA THR A 17 -7.27 -3.72 6.10
C THR A 17 -6.73 -4.35 7.39
N ASN A 18 -6.41 -5.65 7.34
CA ASN A 18 -5.85 -6.38 8.46
C ASN A 18 -4.36 -6.66 8.23
N VAL A 19 -3.48 -5.96 8.96
CA VAL A 19 -2.04 -6.22 8.97
C VAL A 19 -1.72 -7.10 10.17
N LEU A 20 -1.19 -8.31 9.95
CA LEU A 20 -0.90 -9.29 11.01
C LEU A 20 -2.12 -9.53 11.93
N SER A 21 -3.31 -9.69 11.32
CA SER A 21 -4.61 -9.85 12.02
C SER A 21 -5.05 -8.66 12.88
N VAL A 22 -4.44 -7.50 12.68
CA VAL A 22 -4.84 -6.25 13.33
C VAL A 22 -5.46 -5.32 12.30
N GLU A 23 -6.70 -4.91 12.55
CA GLU A 23 -7.38 -3.92 11.72
C GLU A 23 -6.69 -2.55 11.84
N VAL A 24 -6.36 -1.97 10.69
CA VAL A 24 -5.69 -0.68 10.54
C VAL A 24 -6.34 0.10 9.40
N ILE A 25 -6.19 1.43 9.44
CA ILE A 25 -6.58 2.32 8.34
C ILE A 25 -5.33 2.61 7.52
N VAL A 26 -5.35 2.34 6.22
CA VAL A 26 -4.34 2.86 5.29
C VAL A 26 -4.71 4.30 4.96
N GLU A 27 -3.85 5.26 5.32
CA GLU A 27 -4.14 6.69 5.16
C GLU A 27 -3.45 7.32 3.97
N SER A 28 -2.28 6.79 3.60
CA SER A 28 -1.50 7.27 2.46
C SER A 28 -0.48 6.22 2.02
N ILE A 29 0.14 6.46 0.87
CA ILE A 29 1.36 5.80 0.43
C ILE A 29 2.52 6.79 0.64
N ASP A 30 3.72 6.27 0.85
CA ASP A 30 4.94 7.04 1.02
C ASP A 30 6.11 6.31 0.35
N LEU A 31 7.19 7.05 0.08
CA LEU A 31 8.43 6.51 -0.44
C LEU A 31 9.52 6.70 0.61
N THR A 32 10.15 5.61 1.04
CA THR A 32 11.24 5.70 2.03
C THR A 32 12.52 6.25 1.37
N PRO A 33 13.51 6.71 2.16
CA PRO A 33 14.82 7.09 1.62
C PRO A 33 15.58 5.96 0.90
N ALA A 34 15.14 4.70 1.05
CA ALA A 34 15.67 3.54 0.36
C ALA A 34 14.86 3.16 -0.90
N ASP A 35 14.02 4.06 -1.40
CA ASP A 35 13.12 3.86 -2.56
C ASP A 35 12.11 2.71 -2.40
N GLU A 36 11.74 2.38 -1.16
CA GLU A 36 10.68 1.42 -0.89
C GLU A 36 9.32 2.11 -0.84
N ILE A 37 8.37 1.61 -1.62
CA ILE A 37 6.97 2.07 -1.58
C ILE A 37 6.28 1.40 -0.39
N VAL A 38 5.79 2.22 0.54
CA VAL A 38 5.17 1.78 1.79
C VAL A 38 3.79 2.41 1.98
N ALA A 39 2.87 1.66 2.56
CA ALA A 39 1.60 2.16 3.06
C ALA A 39 1.78 2.69 4.49
N VAL A 40 1.23 3.87 4.75
CA VAL A 40 1.14 4.43 6.11
C VAL A 40 -0.16 3.95 6.73
N CYS A 41 -0.05 2.99 7.64
CA CYS A 41 -1.18 2.40 8.35
C CYS A 41 -1.33 3.03 9.74
N ARG A 42 -2.54 3.40 10.13
CA ARG A 42 -2.86 3.95 11.46
C ARG A 42 -3.75 3.00 12.26
N LYS A 43 -3.41 2.84 13.54
CA LYS A 43 -4.29 2.29 14.58
C LYS A 43 -4.31 3.24 15.77
N GLY A 44 -5.45 3.91 16.00
CA GLY A 44 -5.56 4.95 17.01
C GLY A 44 -4.56 6.09 16.76
N LYS A 45 -3.61 6.30 17.68
CA LYS A 45 -2.54 7.31 17.57
C LYS A 45 -1.24 6.78 16.96
N ILE A 46 -1.14 5.47 16.76
CA ILE A 46 0.08 4.81 16.29
C ILE A 46 0.04 4.76 14.76
N ARG A 47 1.14 5.16 14.12
CA ARG A 47 1.37 4.99 12.69
C ARG A 47 2.50 3.99 12.49
N GLN A 48 2.30 3.08 11.55
CA GLN A 48 3.31 2.13 11.10
C GLN A 48 3.42 2.19 9.58
N LYS A 49 4.61 1.94 9.05
CA LYS A 49 4.84 1.79 7.62
C LYS A 49 4.86 0.30 7.29
N VAL A 50 4.10 -0.11 6.27
CA VAL A 50 4.02 -1.49 5.78
C VAL A 50 4.42 -1.49 4.32
N SER A 51 5.35 -2.36 3.91
CA SER A 51 5.70 -2.49 2.49
C SER A 51 4.47 -2.75 1.64
N VAL A 52 4.33 -2.05 0.51
CA VAL A 52 3.24 -2.32 -0.43
C VAL A 52 3.32 -3.75 -0.99
N LEU A 53 4.49 -4.40 -0.95
CA LEU A 53 4.63 -5.82 -1.28
C LEU A 53 3.90 -6.73 -0.29
N ASP A 54 3.81 -6.33 0.97
CA ASP A 54 3.24 -7.12 2.07
C ASP A 54 1.86 -6.61 2.53
N LEU A 55 1.41 -5.45 2.04
CA LEU A 55 0.15 -4.82 2.42
C LEU A 55 -1.08 -5.70 2.08
N PRO A 56 -1.81 -6.24 3.06
CA PRO A 56 -3.03 -6.98 2.75
C PRO A 56 -4.07 -6.03 2.15
N LEU A 57 -4.78 -6.46 1.11
CA LEU A 57 -5.86 -5.67 0.50
C LEU A 57 -7.22 -6.27 0.91
N PRO A 58 -8.20 -5.44 1.31
CA PRO A 58 -9.52 -5.92 1.68
C PRO A 58 -10.31 -6.42 0.46
N SER A 59 -11.42 -7.13 0.73
CA SER A 59 -12.46 -7.39 -0.26
C SER A 59 -13.74 -6.69 0.19
N PRO A 60 -14.34 -5.79 -0.62
CA PRO A 60 -13.90 -5.41 -1.98
C PRO A 60 -12.59 -4.60 -1.98
N PHE A 61 -11.86 -4.66 -3.09
CA PHE A 61 -10.64 -3.87 -3.28
C PHE A 61 -10.95 -2.37 -3.34
N PRO A 62 -10.10 -1.49 -2.78
CA PRO A 62 -10.22 -0.06 -3.00
C PRO A 62 -9.91 0.26 -4.46
N GLU A 63 -10.51 1.33 -4.97
CA GLU A 63 -10.19 1.88 -6.29
C GLU A 63 -8.67 2.19 -6.39
N GLY A 64 -8.06 1.88 -7.52
CA GLY A 64 -6.61 2.05 -7.75
C GLY A 64 -5.73 0.93 -7.17
N ALA A 65 -6.30 -0.08 -6.50
CA ALA A 65 -5.54 -1.22 -5.97
C ALA A 65 -4.83 -2.05 -7.05
N GLU A 66 -5.27 -1.97 -8.31
CA GLU A 66 -4.62 -2.62 -9.45
C GLU A 66 -3.18 -2.15 -9.65
N TRP A 67 -2.85 -0.91 -9.28
CA TRP A 67 -1.48 -0.40 -9.37
C TRP A 67 -0.55 -1.01 -8.30
N ILE A 68 -1.09 -1.36 -7.14
CA ILE A 68 -0.37 -2.17 -6.14
C ILE A 68 -0.09 -3.56 -6.71
N ALA A 69 -1.06 -4.19 -7.37
CA ALA A 69 -0.89 -5.50 -8.00
C ALA A 69 0.16 -5.45 -9.13
N ALA A 70 0.12 -4.41 -9.97
CA ALA A 70 1.08 -4.20 -11.05
C ALA A 70 2.51 -3.99 -10.50
N TYR A 71 2.67 -3.21 -9.43
CA TYR A 71 3.97 -3.03 -8.78
C TYR A 71 4.51 -4.33 -8.18
N ARG A 72 3.66 -5.11 -7.52
CA ARG A 72 4.03 -6.44 -7.00
C ARG A 72 4.48 -7.38 -8.10
N TYR A 73 3.79 -7.37 -9.23
CA TYR A 73 4.15 -8.15 -10.40
C TYR A 73 5.52 -7.71 -10.96
N TRP A 74 5.71 -6.41 -11.17
CA TRP A 74 6.97 -5.86 -11.65
C TRP A 74 8.16 -6.19 -10.73
N ARG A 75 7.97 -6.13 -9.40
CA ARG A 75 9.02 -6.45 -8.41
C ARG A 75 9.40 -7.92 -8.34
N ARG A 76 8.52 -8.84 -8.73
CA ARG A 76 8.82 -10.29 -8.77
C ARG A 76 9.71 -10.67 -9.97
N GLY A 77 9.88 -9.75 -10.92
CA GLY A 77 10.49 -10.04 -12.22
C GLY A 77 9.50 -10.78 -13.11
N PHE A 78 9.49 -10.45 -14.41
CA PHE A 78 8.79 -11.28 -15.40
C PHE A 78 9.44 -12.68 -15.34
N LEU A 79 8.70 -13.69 -14.87
CA LEU A 79 9.06 -15.08 -15.10
C LEU A 79 8.86 -15.42 -16.58
#